data_AF-A0A1F8YBU9-F1
#
_entry.id   AF-A0A1F8YBU9-F1
#
_cell.length_a   1.000
_cell.length_b   1.000
_cell.length_c   1.000
_cell.angle_alpha   90.00
_cell.angle_beta   90.00
_cell.angle_gamma   90.00
#
_symmetry.space_group_name_H-M   'P 1'
#
loop_
_entity.id
_entity.type
_entity.pdbx_description
1 polymer ?
#
loop_
_entity_poly.entity_id
_entity_poly.type
_entity_poly.pdbx_seq_one_letter_code
_entity_poly.pdbx_strand_id
1 'polypeptide(L)'
;MKSRLDFLLCLIMTLVFAGALLRATAWPFAAAIFPFAATSVGLLLSITGLIAPFVVASRRLPSRTGEGLIRKELATFCWILSFFALVALVGFQWGLPAAVLLYLKFEAETSTIPSILYSGACWVFLYGTQAWLHLPLYEGFVFLGSF
;
A
#
# COMPACT_ATOMS: atom_id res chain seq x y z
N MET A 1 8.95 5.08 21.99
CA MET A 1 7.65 4.38 21.96
C MET A 1 6.76 4.96 23.05
N LYS A 2 5.58 5.48 22.71
CA LYS A 2 4.47 5.63 23.67
C LYS A 2 3.82 4.24 23.78
N SER A 3 4.53 3.32 24.44
CA SER A 3 4.63 1.89 24.07
C SER A 3 3.36 1.04 24.07
N ARG A 4 2.28 1.47 24.71
CA ARG A 4 1.05 0.66 24.81
C ARG A 4 0.12 0.85 23.62
N LEU A 5 0.04 2.07 23.09
CA LEU A 5 -0.87 2.39 21.97
C LEU A 5 -0.36 1.80 20.66
N ASP A 6 0.94 1.93 20.38
CA ASP A 6 1.56 1.38 19.16
C ASP A 6 1.43 -0.15 19.11
N PHE A 7 1.66 -0.82 20.24
CA PHE A 7 1.50 -2.27 20.38
C PHE A 7 0.04 -2.70 20.19
N LEU A 8 -0.89 -2.01 20.85
CA LEU A 8 -2.32 -2.29 20.75
C LEU A 8 -2.85 -2.05 19.34
N LEU A 9 -2.36 -1.01 18.66
CA LEU A 9 -2.66 -0.75 17.24
C LEU A 9 -2.15 -1.89 16.36
N CYS A 10 -0.88 -2.31 16.51
CA CYS A 10 -0.34 -3.42 15.73
C CYS A 10 -1.08 -4.74 16.00
N LEU A 11 -1.50 -4.98 17.24
CA LEU A 11 -2.30 -6.15 17.62
C LEU A 11 -3.67 -6.12 16.94
N ILE A 12 -4.39 -4.99 17.02
CA ILE A 12 -5.69 -4.84 16.35
C ILE A 12 -5.55 -5.01 14.85
N MET A 13 -4.57 -4.35 14.21
CA MET A 13 -4.34 -4.48 12.77
C MET A 13 -4.02 -5.93 12.37
N THR A 14 -3.24 -6.64 13.18
CA THR A 14 -2.94 -8.07 12.96
C THR A 14 -4.22 -8.90 12.97
N LEU A 15 -5.10 -8.70 13.95
CA LEU A 15 -6.39 -9.40 14.01
C LEU A 15 -7.30 -9.05 12.83
N VAL A 16 -7.35 -7.78 12.44
CA VAL A 16 -8.13 -7.31 11.27
C VAL A 16 -7.64 -7.98 9.99
N PHE A 17 -6.33 -7.95 9.72
CA PHE A 17 -5.77 -8.57 8.52
C PHE A 17 -5.90 -10.09 8.53
N ALA A 18 -5.67 -10.75 9.67
CA ALA A 18 -5.88 -12.19 9.79
C ALA A 18 -7.35 -12.57 9.54
N GLY A 19 -8.30 -11.84 10.13
CA GLY A 19 -9.73 -12.05 9.90
C GLY A 19 -10.14 -11.81 8.45
N ALA A 20 -9.61 -10.77 7.81
CA ALA A 20 -9.85 -10.49 6.40
C ALA A 20 -9.30 -11.59 5.49
N LEU A 21 -8.10 -12.12 5.79
CA LEU A 21 -7.47 -13.22 5.05
C LEU A 21 -8.28 -14.52 5.18
N LEU A 22 -8.79 -14.81 6.39
CA LEU A 22 -9.70 -15.93 6.61
C LEU A 22 -11.00 -15.76 5.80
N ARG A 23 -11.59 -14.55 5.76
CA ARG A 23 -12.79 -14.30 4.95
C ARG A 23 -12.53 -14.44 3.45
N ALA A 24 -11.36 -14.03 2.97
CA ALA A 24 -10.98 -14.13 1.57
C ALA A 24 -10.92 -15.59 1.07
N THR A 25 -10.66 -16.57 1.95
CA THR A 25 -10.66 -18.00 1.58
C THR A 25 -12.03 -18.51 1.10
N ALA A 26 -13.12 -17.86 1.51
CA ALA A 26 -14.48 -18.25 1.13
C ALA A 26 -14.92 -17.64 -0.22
N TRP A 27 -14.10 -16.76 -0.81
CA TRP A 27 -14.45 -16.07 -2.06
C TRP A 27 -13.97 -16.87 -3.28
N PRO A 28 -14.62 -16.71 -4.44
CA PRO A 28 -14.10 -17.23 -5.70
C PRO A 28 -12.67 -16.74 -5.93
N PHE A 29 -11.80 -17.60 -6.48
CA PHE A 29 -10.37 -17.32 -6.65
C PHE A 29 -10.10 -15.94 -7.27
N ALA A 30 -10.85 -15.55 -8.31
CA ALA A 30 -10.69 -14.25 -8.97
C ALA A 30 -10.96 -13.05 -8.05
N ALA A 31 -11.94 -13.15 -7.15
CA ALA A 31 -12.25 -12.10 -6.17
C ALA A 31 -11.31 -12.15 -4.95
N ALA A 32 -10.71 -13.31 -4.67
CA ALA A 32 -9.89 -13.54 -3.49
C ALA A 32 -8.46 -13.00 -3.64
N ILE A 33 -7.88 -12.99 -4.86
CA ILE A 33 -6.46 -12.61 -5.09
C ILE A 33 -6.11 -11.25 -4.50
N PHE A 34 -6.92 -10.23 -4.76
CA PHE A 34 -6.63 -8.86 -4.32
C PHE A 34 -6.68 -8.72 -2.78
N PRO A 35 -7.76 -9.13 -2.10
CA PRO A 35 -7.78 -9.21 -0.64
C PRO A 35 -6.62 -10.02 -0.08
N PHE A 36 -6.30 -11.18 -0.67
CA PHE A 36 -5.18 -12.01 -0.20
C PHE A 36 -3.85 -11.27 -0.26
N ALA A 37 -3.52 -10.66 -1.40
CA ALA A 37 -2.27 -9.92 -1.56
C ALA A 37 -2.17 -8.76 -0.56
N ALA A 38 -3.21 -7.92 -0.49
CA ALA A 38 -3.24 -6.75 0.38
C ALA A 38 -3.18 -7.13 1.87
N THR A 39 -4.00 -8.10 2.29
CA THR A 39 -4.08 -8.53 3.70
C THR A 39 -2.84 -9.32 4.13
N SER A 40 -2.21 -10.09 3.24
CA SER A 40 -0.95 -10.80 3.55
C SER A 40 0.18 -9.83 3.84
N VAL A 41 0.35 -8.79 3.01
CA VAL A 41 1.36 -7.75 3.23
C VAL A 41 1.05 -6.97 4.51
N GLY A 42 -0.21 -6.57 4.70
CA GLY A 42 -0.65 -5.88 5.91
C GLY A 42 -0.40 -6.69 7.18
N LEU A 43 -0.70 -7.99 7.15
CA LEU A 43 -0.47 -8.92 8.25
C LEU A 43 1.03 -9.07 8.55
N LEU A 44 1.87 -9.21 7.51
CA LEU A 44 3.32 -9.30 7.68
C LEU A 44 3.85 -8.02 8.35
N LEU A 45 3.45 -6.85 7.86
CA LEU A 45 3.87 -5.57 8.41
C LEU A 45 3.41 -5.39 9.87
N SER A 46 2.17 -5.75 10.19
CA SER A 46 1.65 -5.62 11.56
C SER A 46 2.34 -6.60 12.53
N ILE A 47 2.65 -7.82 12.09
CA ILE A 47 3.44 -8.79 12.86
C ILE A 47 4.86 -8.27 13.08
N THR A 48 5.52 -7.72 12.04
CA THR A 48 6.85 -7.11 12.24
C THR A 48 6.79 -5.96 13.23
N GLY A 49 5.73 -5.15 13.24
CA GLY A 49 5.50 -4.11 14.23
C GLY A 49 5.30 -4.63 15.66
N LEU A 50 4.67 -5.80 15.82
CA LEU A 50 4.52 -6.48 17.11
C LEU A 50 5.84 -7.06 17.64
N ILE A 51 6.66 -7.61 16.74
CA ILE A 51 7.91 -8.32 17.09
C ILE A 51 9.08 -7.33 17.27
N ALA A 52 9.13 -6.24 16.47
CA ALA A 52 10.22 -5.28 16.46
C ALA A 52 10.63 -4.74 17.85
N PRO A 53 9.72 -4.44 18.79
CA PRO A 53 10.07 -4.01 20.14
C PRO A 53 10.89 -5.04 20.93
N PHE A 54 10.67 -6.33 20.68
CA PHE A 54 11.35 -7.43 21.37
C PHE A 54 12.71 -7.75 20.72
N VAL A 55 12.85 -7.52 19.41
CA VAL A 55 14.08 -7.79 18.66
C VAL A 55 15.05 -6.60 18.69
N VAL A 56 14.54 -5.37 18.72
CA VAL A 56 15.33 -4.13 18.60
C VAL A 56 15.35 -3.37 19.94
N ALA A 57 15.56 -4.08 21.05
CA ALA A 57 15.60 -3.50 22.40
C ALA A 57 16.78 -2.53 22.64
N SER A 58 17.68 -2.33 21.67
CA SER A 58 18.97 -1.63 21.86
C SER A 58 19.26 -0.47 20.91
N ARG A 59 18.34 -0.06 20.02
CA ARG A 59 18.51 1.20 19.25
C ARG A 59 17.57 2.27 19.80
N ARG A 60 18.10 3.15 20.66
CA ARG A 60 17.47 4.44 20.93
C ARG A 60 17.41 5.23 19.61
N LEU A 61 16.28 5.16 18.93
CA LEU A 61 15.98 6.09 17.85
C LEU A 61 16.03 7.52 18.43
N PRO A 62 16.68 8.48 17.76
CA PRO A 62 16.70 9.86 18.20
C PRO A 62 15.25 10.31 18.42
N SER A 63 15.01 10.92 19.58
CA SER A 63 13.71 11.48 19.96
C SER A 63 13.26 12.45 18.86
N ARG A 64 12.30 12.03 18.04
CA ARG A 64 11.69 12.86 17.00
C ARG A 64 11.00 14.03 17.69
N THR A 65 11.52 15.24 17.50
CA THR A 65 10.90 16.50 17.92
C THR A 65 9.53 16.64 17.24
N GLY A 66 8.53 17.15 17.98
CA GLY A 66 7.11 17.11 17.59
C GLY A 66 6.78 17.80 16.26
N GLU A 67 7.51 18.84 15.88
CA GLU A 67 7.29 19.57 14.62
C GLU A 67 7.64 18.73 13.39
N GLY A 68 8.70 17.91 13.47
CA GLY A 68 9.11 17.01 12.39
C GLY A 68 8.18 15.81 12.21
N LEU A 69 7.38 15.49 13.22
CA LEU A 69 6.41 14.38 13.17
C LEU A 69 5.18 14.79 12.34
N ILE A 70 4.60 15.94 12.67
CA ILE A 70 3.38 16.46 12.03
C ILE A 70 3.60 16.67 10.53
N ARG A 71 4.74 17.25 10.13
CA ARG A 71 5.07 17.47 8.71
C ARG A 71 5.16 16.16 7.93
N LYS A 72 5.76 15.12 8.52
CA LYS A 72 5.92 13.80 7.87
C LYS A 72 4.59 13.06 7.79
N GLU A 73 3.77 13.13 8.84
CA GLU A 73 2.42 12.58 8.84
C GLU A 73 1.56 13.25 7.78
N LEU A 74 1.54 14.59 7.71
CA LEU A 74 0.86 15.34 6.66
C LEU A 74 1.36 14.97 5.26
N ALA A 75 2.67 14.86 5.07
CA ALA A 75 3.23 14.43 3.78
C ALA A 75 2.74 13.02 3.40
N THR A 76 2.71 12.08 4.36
CA THR A 76 2.19 10.73 4.13
C THR A 76 0.69 10.75 3.81
N PHE A 77 -0.10 11.54 4.54
CA PHE A 77 -1.52 11.72 4.25
C PHE A 77 -1.76 12.33 2.86
N CYS A 78 -0.99 13.36 2.48
CA CYS A 78 -1.05 13.94 1.14
C CYS A 78 -0.68 12.94 0.06
N TRP A 79 0.30 12.06 0.29
CA TRP A 79 0.65 10.98 -0.64
C TRP A 79 -0.47 9.97 -0.81
N ILE A 80 -1.09 9.53 0.29
CA ILE A 80 -2.25 8.63 0.26
C ILE A 80 -3.40 9.28 -0.52
N LEU A 81 -3.71 10.55 -0.24
CA LEU A 81 -4.77 11.27 -0.93
C LEU A 81 -4.46 11.44 -2.42
N SER A 82 -3.21 11.75 -2.76
CA SER A 82 -2.75 11.89 -4.15
C SER A 82 -2.83 10.56 -4.90
N PHE A 83 -2.50 9.45 -4.25
CA PHE A 83 -2.67 8.11 -4.81
C PHE A 83 -4.13 7.84 -5.18
N PHE A 84 -5.05 8.07 -4.23
CA PHE A 84 -6.49 7.89 -4.50
C PHE A 84 -7.00 8.83 -5.59
N ALA A 85 -6.57 10.10 -5.58
CA ALA A 85 -6.93 11.06 -6.62
C ALA A 85 -6.43 10.62 -8.00
N LEU A 86 -5.21 10.12 -8.09
CA LEU A 86 -4.61 9.66 -9.35
C LEU A 86 -5.35 8.44 -9.91
N VAL A 87 -5.65 7.46 -9.05
CA VAL A 87 -6.44 6.28 -9.44
C VAL A 87 -7.89 6.67 -9.78
N ALA A 88 -8.49 7.61 -9.07
CA ALA A 88 -9.84 8.09 -9.36
C ALA A 88 -9.92 8.80 -10.73
N LEU A 89 -8.89 9.57 -11.09
CA LEU A 89 -8.85 10.32 -12.35
C LEU A 89 -8.50 9.43 -13.54
N VAL A 90 -7.44 8.63 -13.44
CA VAL A 90 -6.82 7.92 -14.59
C VAL A 90 -7.07 6.40 -14.55
N GLY A 91 -7.75 5.91 -13.52
CA GLY A 91 -8.05 4.50 -13.35
C GLY A 91 -6.93 3.69 -12.72
N PHE A 92 -7.21 2.43 -12.41
CA PHE A 92 -6.22 1.54 -11.78
C PHE A 92 -5.07 1.19 -12.71
N GLN A 93 -5.35 0.96 -14.00
CA GLN A 93 -4.37 0.48 -14.97
C GLN A 93 -3.20 1.45 -15.18
N TRP A 94 -3.46 2.76 -15.14
CA TRP A 94 -2.44 3.80 -15.29
C TRP A 94 -2.11 4.51 -13.98
N GLY A 95 -3.10 4.71 -13.10
CA GLY A 95 -2.92 5.42 -11.84
C GLY A 95 -1.98 4.69 -10.88
N LEU A 96 -2.09 3.37 -10.74
CA LEU A 96 -1.23 2.63 -9.81
C LEU A 96 0.25 2.60 -10.27
N PRO A 97 0.59 2.28 -11.54
CA PRO A 97 1.96 2.37 -12.03
C PRO A 97 2.55 3.78 -11.95
N ALA A 98 1.75 4.81 -12.26
CA ALA A 98 2.17 6.21 -12.16
C ALA A 98 2.45 6.60 -10.70
N ALA A 99 1.58 6.20 -9.77
CA ALA A 99 1.82 6.45 -8.34
C ALA A 99 3.07 5.75 -7.82
N VAL A 100 3.31 4.50 -8.22
CA VAL A 100 4.54 3.76 -7.86
C VAL A 100 5.77 4.48 -8.39
N LEU A 101 5.73 4.94 -9.64
CA LEU A 101 6.84 5.67 -10.25
C LEU A 101 7.09 7.00 -9.53
N LEU A 102 6.05 7.79 -9.27
CA LEU A 102 6.13 9.06 -8.55
C LEU A 102 6.67 8.85 -7.14
N TYR A 103 6.14 7.87 -6.41
CA TYR A 103 6.58 7.56 -5.05
C TYR A 103 8.05 7.15 -5.02
N LEU A 104 8.48 6.24 -5.90
CA LEU A 104 9.87 5.81 -5.95
C LEU A 104 10.83 6.94 -6.36
N LYS A 105 10.35 7.87 -7.19
CA LYS A 105 11.16 8.98 -7.69
C LYS A 105 11.31 10.11 -6.66
N PHE A 106 10.23 10.45 -5.96
CA PHE A 106 10.17 11.62 -5.08
C PHE A 106 10.40 11.28 -3.61
N GLU A 107 9.90 10.15 -3.13
CA GLU A 107 9.98 9.80 -1.69
C GLU A 107 11.13 8.81 -1.43
N ALA A 108 11.29 7.79 -2.27
CA ALA A 108 12.32 6.77 -2.07
C ALA A 108 13.68 7.13 -2.71
N GLU A 109 13.77 8.29 -3.39
CA GLU A 109 14.97 8.79 -4.11
C GLU A 109 15.71 7.70 -4.90
N THR A 110 14.97 6.74 -5.45
CA THR A 110 15.58 5.55 -6.05
C THR A 110 16.11 5.91 -7.44
N SER A 111 17.16 5.22 -7.89
CA SER A 111 17.67 5.38 -9.25
C SER A 111 16.57 5.12 -10.29
N THR A 112 16.63 5.81 -11.43
CA THR A 112 15.53 5.81 -12.43
C THR A 112 15.21 4.40 -12.96
N ILE A 113 16.22 3.52 -13.05
CA ILE A 113 16.08 2.16 -13.58
C ILE A 113 15.11 1.30 -12.75
N PRO A 114 15.33 1.08 -11.44
CA PRO A 114 14.39 0.32 -10.62
C PRO A 114 13.01 0.97 -10.55
N SER A 115 12.90 2.31 -10.55
CA SER A 115 11.58 2.98 -10.58
C SER A 115 10.76 2.61 -11.82
N ILE A 116 11.39 2.61 -13.00
CA ILE A 116 10.74 2.18 -14.24
C ILE A 116 10.45 0.69 -14.20
N LEU A 117 11.37 -0.13 -13.70
CA LEU A 117 11.19 -1.58 -13.64
C LEU A 117 10.01 -1.97 -12.74
N TYR A 118 9.90 -1.39 -11.54
CA TYR A 118 8.79 -1.66 -10.62
C TYR A 118 7.46 -1.11 -11.14
N SER A 119 7.46 0.10 -11.71
CA SER A 119 6.25 0.67 -12.33
C SER A 119 5.78 -0.18 -13.51
N GLY A 120 6.70 -0.58 -14.39
CA GLY A 120 6.42 -1.46 -15.53
C GLY A 120 5.95 -2.84 -15.09
N ALA A 121 6.58 -3.44 -14.07
CA ALA A 121 6.13 -4.71 -13.50
C ALA A 121 4.72 -4.61 -12.93
N CYS A 122 4.40 -3.50 -12.25
CA CYS A 122 3.06 -3.24 -11.74
C CYS A 122 2.04 -3.12 -12.88
N TRP A 123 2.39 -2.41 -13.95
CA TRP A 123 1.55 -2.28 -15.14
C TRP A 123 1.31 -3.63 -15.84
N VAL A 124 2.37 -4.42 -16.06
CA VAL A 124 2.27 -5.76 -16.66
C VAL A 124 1.40 -6.67 -15.81
N PHE A 125 1.52 -6.59 -14.47
CA PHE A 125 0.70 -7.38 -13.56
C PHE A 125 -0.79 -6.99 -13.64
N LEU A 126 -1.11 -5.71 -13.64
CA LEU A 126 -2.49 -5.23 -13.80
C LEU A 126 -3.08 -5.60 -15.16
N TYR A 127 -2.32 -5.38 -16.24
CA TYR A 127 -2.75 -5.77 -17.59
C TYR A 127 -2.96 -7.28 -17.70
N GLY A 128 -2.03 -8.06 -17.16
CA GLY A 128 -2.13 -9.52 -17.13
C GLY A 128 -3.36 -10.00 -16.36
N THR A 129 -3.63 -9.42 -15.18
CA THR A 129 -4.83 -9.77 -14.40
C THR A 129 -6.12 -9.34 -15.09
N GLN A 130 -6.17 -8.18 -15.74
CA GLN A 130 -7.35 -7.79 -16.53
C GLN A 130 -7.57 -8.73 -17.73
N ALA A 131 -6.51 -9.05 -18.48
CA ALA A 131 -6.60 -9.92 -19.65
C ALA A 131 -6.95 -11.37 -19.30
N TRP A 132 -6.44 -11.90 -18.19
CA TRP A 132 -6.65 -13.29 -17.79
C TRP A 132 -7.94 -13.49 -16.97
N LEU A 133 -8.21 -12.57 -16.05
CA LEU A 133 -9.29 -12.71 -15.07
C LEU A 133 -10.53 -11.87 -15.40
N HIS A 134 -10.50 -11.10 -16.50
CA HIS A 134 -11.58 -10.20 -16.93
C HIS A 134 -12.07 -9.30 -15.79
N LEU A 135 -11.15 -8.90 -14.90
CA LEU A 135 -11.49 -8.05 -13.78
C LEU A 135 -11.96 -6.69 -14.31
N PRO A 136 -13.14 -6.19 -13.91
CA PRO A 136 -13.57 -4.84 -14.25
C PRO A 136 -12.72 -3.86 -13.44
N LEU A 137 -11.55 -3.49 -13.99
CA LEU A 137 -10.73 -2.44 -13.43
C LEU A 137 -11.40 -1.10 -13.69
N TYR A 138 -11.45 -0.27 -12.67
CA TYR A 138 -11.97 1.08 -12.80
C TYR A 138 -11.08 1.90 -13.74
N GLU A 139 -11.67 2.44 -14.80
CA GLU A 139 -10.95 3.13 -15.89
C GLU A 139 -10.64 4.60 -15.58
N GLY A 140 -11.23 5.17 -14.53
CA GLY A 140 -11.01 6.58 -14.18
C GLY A 140 -12.09 7.51 -14.73
N PHE A 141 -12.25 8.65 -14.08
CA PHE A 141 -13.21 9.66 -14.51
C PHE A 141 -12.87 10.28 -15.87
N VAL A 142 -11.58 10.34 -16.22
CA VAL A 142 -11.13 10.95 -17.49
C VAL A 142 -11.61 10.16 -18.71
N PHE A 143 -11.73 8.83 -18.57
CA PHE A 143 -12.15 7.94 -19.65
C PHE A 143 -13.65 7.62 -19.62
N LEU A 144 -14.36 8.01 -18.56
CA LEU A 144 -15.81 7.82 -18.43
C LEU A 144 -16.64 8.64 -19.46
N GLY A 145 -16.03 9.62 -20.12
CA GLY A 145 -16.67 10.49 -21.11
C GLY A 145 -16.51 10.07 -22.58
N SER A 146 -15.81 8.98 -22.88
CA SER A 146 -15.61 8.47 -24.24
C SER A 146 -16.59 7.32 -24.58
N PHE A 147 -17.89 7.59 -24.44
CA PHE A 147 -18.98 6.74 -24.92
C PHE A 147 -19.59 7.31 -26.21
#